data_AF-A0A5N0E2Z2-F1
#
_entry.id   AF-A0A5N0E2Z2-F1
#
_cell.length_a   1.000
_cell.length_b   1.000
_cell.length_c   1.000
_cell.angle_alpha   90.00
_cell.angle_beta   90.00
_cell.angle_gamma   90.00
#
_symmetry.space_group_name_H-M   'P 1'
#
loop_
_entity.id
_entity.type
_entity.pdbx_description
1 polymer ?
#
loop_
_entity_poly.entity_id
_entity_poly.type
_entity_poly.pdbx_seq_one_letter_code
_entity_poly.pdbx_strand_id
1 'polypeptide(L)'
;MSFASASAWLHANWVEKVRRAEALGYDVLSVPDHLGLIAPFPALSLAAEATERITLGTFVLNTPFFNPVLLARDVAALDRFSGGRIRTAPGVLIGTHQEIADRVRECRERYGITYFTLMEPDMDAFAPVIELLR
;
A
#
# COMPACT_ATOMS: atom_id res chain seq x y z
N MET A 1 -16.57 17.03 12.98
CA MET A 1 -15.68 15.86 12.97
C MET A 1 -14.41 16.24 13.70
N SER A 2 -14.19 15.69 14.90
CA SER A 2 -12.98 15.97 15.69
C SER A 2 -11.81 15.19 15.07
N PHE A 3 -10.77 15.90 14.65
CA PHE A 3 -9.51 15.28 14.23
C PHE A 3 -8.88 14.64 15.47
N ALA A 4 -9.07 13.34 15.64
CA ALA A 4 -8.34 12.57 16.64
C ALA A 4 -6.82 12.75 16.40
N SER A 5 -6.18 13.41 17.36
CA SER A 5 -4.74 13.65 17.55
C SER A 5 -3.95 14.11 16.31
N ALA A 6 -4.03 15.40 15.96
CA ALA A 6 -3.05 16.04 15.08
C ALA A 6 -1.58 15.81 15.52
N SER A 7 -1.35 15.54 16.82
CA SER A 7 -0.04 15.22 17.38
C SER A 7 0.52 13.88 16.90
N ALA A 8 -0.29 12.86 16.63
CA ALA A 8 0.19 11.53 16.22
C ALA A 8 0.89 11.53 14.85
N TRP A 9 0.68 12.59 14.07
CA TRP A 9 1.17 12.78 12.71
C TRP A 9 2.25 13.86 12.60
N LEU A 10 2.70 14.43 13.72
CA LEU A 10 3.90 15.27 13.73
C LEU A 10 5.12 14.43 13.32
N HIS A 11 6.04 15.05 12.58
CA HIS A 11 7.22 14.39 12.03
C HIS A 11 7.96 13.51 13.05
N ALA A 12 8.28 14.04 14.24
CA ALA A 12 8.99 13.31 15.28
C ALA A 12 8.24 12.05 15.75
N ASN A 13 6.92 12.17 15.94
CA ASN A 13 6.07 11.06 16.41
C ASN A 13 5.89 9.97 15.34
N TRP A 14 5.91 10.34 14.06
CA TRP A 14 5.87 9.38 12.96
C TRP A 14 7.17 8.58 12.86
N VAL A 15 8.31 9.27 12.79
CA VAL A 15 9.63 8.62 12.63
C VAL A 15 9.93 7.66 13.79
N GLU A 16 9.63 8.06 15.03
CA GLU A 16 9.81 7.19 16.20
C GLU A 16 8.93 5.94 16.14
N LYS A 17 7.67 6.09 15.72
CA LYS A 17 6.74 4.97 15.55
C LYS A 17 7.22 3.98 14.48
N VAL A 18 7.70 4.48 13.35
CA VAL A 18 8.22 3.65 12.25
C VAL A 18 9.45 2.87 12.72
N ARG A 19 10.44 3.52 13.35
CA ARG A 19 11.63 2.86 13.89
C ARG A 19 11.28 1.79 14.91
N ARG A 20 10.31 2.09 15.78
CA ARG A 20 9.82 1.13 16.77
C ARG A 20 9.17 -0.09 16.11
N ALA A 21 8.41 0.09 15.03
CA ALA A 21 7.83 -1.04 14.29
C ALA A 21 8.92 -1.97 13.76
N GLU A 22 9.97 -1.43 13.13
CA GLU A 22 11.09 -2.25 12.65
C GLU A 22 11.85 -2.93 13.80
N ALA A 23 12.11 -2.21 14.90
CA ALA A 23 12.79 -2.76 16.08
C ALA A 23 11.99 -3.89 16.76
N LEU A 24 10.67 -3.86 16.68
CA LEU A 24 9.78 -4.92 17.16
C LEU A 24 9.71 -6.13 16.21
N GLY A 25 10.31 -6.04 15.01
CA GLY A 25 10.36 -7.14 14.05
C GLY A 25 9.16 -7.21 13.11
N TYR A 26 8.41 -6.12 12.91
CA TYR A 26 7.39 -6.09 11.85
C TYR A 26 8.04 -6.14 10.46
N ASP A 27 7.55 -7.02 9.59
CA ASP A 27 8.08 -7.17 8.23
C ASP A 27 7.53 -6.12 7.24
N VAL A 28 6.34 -5.58 7.51
CA VAL A 28 5.62 -4.66 6.62
C VAL A 28 5.03 -3.50 7.42
N LEU A 29 5.20 -2.28 6.90
CA LEU A 29 4.49 -1.08 7.34
C LEU A 29 3.66 -0.50 6.20
N SER A 30 2.37 -0.29 6.48
CA SER A 30 1.42 0.26 5.51
C SER A 30 0.82 1.57 5.97
N VAL A 31 0.70 2.54 5.05
CA VAL A 31 0.01 3.81 5.30
C VAL A 31 -1.31 3.83 4.52
N PRO A 32 -2.47 4.07 5.17
CA PRO A 32 -3.74 4.17 4.49
C PRO A 32 -3.86 5.49 3.72
N ASP A 33 -4.46 5.46 2.54
CA ASP A 33 -4.61 6.64 1.67
C ASP A 33 -6.01 7.26 1.77
N HIS A 34 -6.39 7.85 2.91
CA HIS A 34 -7.70 8.52 3.05
C HIS A 34 -7.54 10.03 3.21
N LEU A 35 -8.46 10.79 2.60
CA LEU A 35 -8.57 12.22 2.83
C LEU A 35 -8.82 12.50 4.31
N GLY A 36 -8.04 13.42 4.89
CA GLY A 36 -8.07 13.74 6.32
C GLY A 36 -7.08 12.94 7.19
N LEU A 37 -6.38 11.96 6.62
CA LEU A 37 -5.21 11.30 7.23
C LEU A 37 -3.91 11.87 6.65
N ILE A 38 -2.76 11.37 7.14
CA ILE A 38 -1.46 11.69 6.56
C ILE A 38 -1.38 11.19 5.12
N ALA A 39 -0.82 12.00 4.22
CA ALA A 39 -0.61 11.58 2.84
C ALA A 39 0.39 10.39 2.79
N PRO A 40 0.08 9.31 2.03
CA PRO A 40 0.84 8.07 2.10
C PRO A 40 2.26 8.23 1.59
N PHE A 41 2.48 8.87 0.44
CA PHE A 41 3.80 8.95 -0.18
C PHE A 41 4.81 9.76 0.65
N PRO A 42 4.50 10.97 1.16
CA PRO A 42 5.39 11.65 2.09
C PRO A 42 5.69 10.85 3.37
N ALA A 43 4.67 10.20 3.95
CA ALA A 43 4.84 9.36 5.13
C ALA A 43 5.78 8.17 4.85
N LEU A 44 5.63 7.53 3.69
CA LEU A 44 6.47 6.42 3.24
C LEU A 44 7.89 6.86 2.90
N SER A 45 8.09 8.07 2.34
CA SER A 45 9.43 8.64 2.14
C SER A 45 10.18 8.80 3.47
N LEU A 46 9.50 9.35 4.49
CA LEU A 46 10.09 9.47 5.83
C LEU A 46 10.34 8.10 6.46
N ALA A 47 9.43 7.13 6.23
CA ALA A 47 9.62 5.79 6.73
C ALA A 47 10.81 5.08 6.07
N ALA A 48 11.00 5.28 4.76
CA ALA A 48 12.13 4.77 4.00
C ALA A 48 13.46 5.29 4.56
N GLU A 49 13.55 6.59 4.84
CA GLU A 49 14.76 7.17 5.44
C GLU A 49 14.99 6.67 6.88
N ALA A 50 13.92 6.41 7.63
CA ALA A 50 14.01 6.06 9.04
C ALA A 50 14.34 4.59 9.32
N THR A 51 14.34 3.71 8.29
CA THR A 51 14.43 2.25 8.42
C THR A 51 15.26 1.62 7.33
N GLU A 52 15.72 0.38 7.55
CA GLU A 52 16.67 -0.29 6.63
C GLU A 52 16.15 -1.62 6.05
N ARG A 53 15.23 -2.31 6.72
CA ARG A 53 14.73 -3.64 6.32
C ARG A 53 13.23 -3.67 6.05
N ILE A 54 12.43 -2.97 6.85
CA ILE A 54 10.97 -3.11 6.78
C ILE A 54 10.45 -2.78 5.38
N THR A 55 9.54 -3.61 4.87
CA THR A 55 8.85 -3.37 3.61
C THR A 55 7.82 -2.27 3.79
N LEU A 56 7.73 -1.36 2.82
CA LEU A 56 6.92 -0.16 2.92
C LEU A 56 5.82 -0.18 1.85
N GLY A 57 4.61 0.22 2.21
CA GLY A 57 3.52 0.24 1.25
C GLY A 57 2.33 1.07 1.65
N THR A 58 1.36 1.12 0.77
CA THR A 58 0.01 1.56 1.12
C THR A 58 -0.83 0.37 1.53
N PHE A 59 -1.93 0.58 2.26
CA PHE A 59 -3.01 -0.41 2.38
C PHE A 59 -4.27 0.32 2.89
N VAL A 60 -5.13 0.83 2.00
CA VAL A 60 -5.14 0.80 0.52
C VAL A 60 -4.51 2.05 -0.11
N LEU A 61 -4.26 2.03 -1.44
CA LEU A 61 -4.00 3.22 -2.26
C LEU A 61 -5.26 3.58 -3.03
N ASN A 62 -5.74 4.82 -2.91
CA ASN A 62 -6.86 5.32 -3.69
C ASN A 62 -6.33 5.92 -4.99
N THR A 63 -6.05 5.06 -5.96
CA THR A 63 -5.54 5.44 -7.28
C THR A 63 -6.37 6.51 -8.01
N PRO A 64 -7.71 6.64 -7.81
CA PRO A 64 -8.47 7.73 -8.42
C PRO A 64 -8.06 9.14 -7.97
N PHE A 65 -7.27 9.29 -6.90
CA PHE A 65 -6.75 10.59 -6.46
C PHE A 65 -5.57 11.09 -7.30
N PHE A 66 -5.00 10.25 -8.17
CA PHE A 66 -3.75 10.55 -8.85
C PHE A 66 -3.89 10.43 -10.37
N ASN A 67 -3.10 11.22 -11.10
CA ASN A 67 -2.81 10.92 -12.49
C ASN A 67 -1.95 9.64 -12.54
N PRO A 68 -2.33 8.60 -13.32
CA PRO A 68 -1.67 7.30 -13.28
C PRO A 68 -0.19 7.35 -13.73
N VAL A 69 0.16 8.22 -14.67
CA VAL A 69 1.54 8.36 -15.16
C VAL A 69 2.42 9.03 -14.11
N LEU A 70 1.90 10.07 -13.45
CA LEU A 70 2.61 10.76 -12.38
C LEU A 70 2.76 9.86 -11.15
N LEU A 71 1.71 9.12 -10.80
CA LEU A 71 1.73 8.13 -9.74
C LEU A 71 2.80 7.07 -9.99
N ALA A 72 2.86 6.50 -11.19
CA ALA A 72 3.86 5.50 -11.56
C ALA A 72 5.29 6.05 -11.43
N ARG A 73 5.52 7.29 -11.89
CA ARG A 73 6.81 7.98 -11.75
C ARG A 73 7.21 8.13 -10.28
N ASP A 74 6.29 8.62 -9.45
CA ASP A 74 6.58 8.95 -8.05
C ASP A 74 6.76 7.67 -7.21
N VAL A 75 5.96 6.62 -7.46
CA VAL A 75 6.15 5.29 -6.86
C VAL A 75 7.51 4.71 -7.25
N ALA A 76 7.89 4.78 -8.52
CA ALA A 76 9.19 4.28 -8.98
C ALA A 76 10.38 5.04 -8.36
N ALA A 77 10.26 6.35 -8.17
CA ALA A 77 11.28 7.14 -7.48
C ALA A 77 11.39 6.74 -6.01
N LEU A 78 10.26 6.61 -5.32
CA LEU A 78 10.21 6.19 -3.93
C LEU A 78 10.77 4.78 -3.74
N ASP A 79 10.47 3.85 -4.65
CA ASP A 79 11.03 2.50 -4.61
C ASP A 79 12.56 2.51 -4.67
N ARG A 80 13.13 3.29 -5.60
CA ARG A 80 14.58 3.47 -5.70
C ARG A 80 15.18 4.07 -4.43
N PHE A 81 14.57 5.11 -3.87
CA PHE A 81 15.05 5.76 -2.64
C PHE A 81 14.95 4.85 -1.41
N SER A 82 13.97 3.94 -1.39
CA SER A 82 13.83 2.96 -0.32
C SER A 82 14.79 1.76 -0.45
N GLY A 83 15.53 1.63 -1.55
CA GLY A 83 16.33 0.44 -1.84
C GLY A 83 15.49 -0.77 -2.26
N GLY A 84 14.38 -0.56 -2.98
CA GLY A 84 13.51 -1.62 -3.48
C GLY A 84 12.50 -2.15 -2.45
N ARG A 85 12.27 -1.39 -1.36
CA ARG A 85 11.38 -1.76 -0.26
C ARG A 85 9.95 -1.29 -0.47
N ILE A 86 9.64 -0.55 -1.53
CA ILE A 86 8.27 -0.13 -1.81
C ILE A 86 7.49 -1.25 -2.46
N ARG A 87 6.40 -1.61 -1.81
CA ARG A 87 5.35 -2.46 -2.35
C ARG A 87 4.08 -1.63 -2.32
N THR A 88 3.62 -1.17 -3.47
CA THR A 88 2.23 -0.71 -3.57
C THR A 88 1.34 -1.90 -3.23
N ALA A 89 0.40 -1.71 -2.30
CA ALA A 89 -0.43 -2.82 -1.85
C ALA A 89 -1.11 -3.52 -3.03
N PRO A 90 -1.32 -4.83 -2.92
CA PRO A 90 -2.10 -5.59 -3.89
C PRO A 90 -3.60 -5.27 -3.92
N GLY A 91 -4.03 -4.19 -3.25
CA GLY A 91 -5.43 -3.79 -3.17
C GLY A 91 -5.99 -3.21 -4.46
N VAL A 92 -5.15 -3.00 -5.48
CA VAL A 92 -5.56 -2.50 -6.80
C VAL A 92 -5.23 -3.55 -7.85
N LEU A 93 -6.28 -4.09 -8.45
CA LEU A 93 -6.22 -5.13 -9.46
C LEU A 93 -6.58 -4.50 -10.81
N ILE A 94 -5.57 -4.29 -11.66
CA ILE A 94 -5.72 -3.67 -12.98
C ILE A 94 -5.08 -4.58 -14.01
N GLY A 95 -5.76 -4.77 -15.14
CA GLY A 95 -5.28 -5.58 -16.26
C GLY A 95 -6.41 -6.43 -16.82
N THR A 96 -6.02 -7.37 -17.67
CA THR A 96 -6.88 -8.47 -18.09
C THR A 96 -7.26 -9.35 -16.89
N HIS A 97 -8.34 -10.12 -17.01
CA HIS A 97 -8.74 -11.06 -15.95
C HIS A 97 -7.60 -12.04 -15.57
N GLN A 98 -6.77 -12.44 -16.53
CA GLN A 98 -5.62 -13.32 -16.30
C GLN A 98 -4.53 -12.62 -15.48
N GLU A 99 -4.12 -11.41 -15.89
CA GLU A 99 -3.12 -10.62 -15.15
C GLU A 99 -3.59 -10.34 -13.72
N ILE A 100 -4.88 -10.06 -13.55
CA ILE A 100 -5.48 -9.88 -12.24
C ILE A 100 -5.45 -11.18 -11.42
N ALA A 101 -5.82 -12.33 -11.99
CA ALA A 101 -5.78 -13.62 -11.31
C ALA A 101 -4.35 -14.00 -10.88
N ASP A 102 -3.38 -13.78 -11.76
CA ASP A 102 -1.96 -14.03 -11.48
C ASP A 102 -1.45 -13.11 -10.37
N ARG A 103 -1.87 -11.84 -10.36
CA ARG A 103 -1.59 -10.94 -9.25
C ARG A 103 -2.22 -11.45 -7.96
N VAL A 104 -3.48 -11.89 -7.95
CA VAL A 104 -4.12 -12.44 -6.74
C VAL A 104 -3.36 -13.66 -6.19
N ARG A 105 -2.87 -14.56 -7.06
CA ARG A 105 -2.01 -15.69 -6.65
C ARG A 105 -0.69 -15.22 -6.06
N GLU A 106 -0.01 -14.28 -6.72
CA GLU A 106 1.23 -13.66 -6.21
C GLU A 106 1.01 -13.10 -4.80
N CYS A 107 -0.16 -12.50 -4.56
CA CYS A 107 -0.48 -11.90 -3.26
C CYS A 107 -0.64 -12.94 -2.16
N ARG A 108 -1.26 -14.08 -2.48
CA ARG A 108 -1.37 -15.22 -1.56
C ARG A 108 0.01 -15.78 -1.24
N GLU A 109 0.79 -16.09 -2.27
CA GLU A 109 2.11 -16.73 -2.12
C GLU A 109 3.10 -15.84 -1.38
N ARG A 110 3.09 -14.54 -1.67
CA ARG A 110 4.10 -13.60 -1.20
C ARG A 110 3.74 -12.92 0.11
N TYR A 111 2.46 -12.60 0.31
CA TYR A 111 1.99 -11.81 1.46
C TYR A 111 1.08 -12.60 2.40
N GLY A 112 0.77 -13.86 2.10
CA GLY A 112 -0.15 -14.66 2.90
C GLY A 112 -1.59 -14.14 2.88
N ILE A 113 -1.96 -13.33 1.88
CA ILE A 113 -3.31 -12.78 1.76
C ILE A 113 -4.26 -13.91 1.32
N THR A 114 -5.18 -14.26 2.21
CA THR A 114 -6.13 -15.37 2.00
C THR A 114 -7.52 -14.91 1.56
N TYR A 115 -7.81 -13.61 1.65
CA TYR A 115 -9.09 -13.03 1.26
C TYR A 115 -8.90 -11.66 0.61
N PHE A 116 -9.81 -11.29 -0.29
CA PHE A 116 -9.92 -9.96 -0.87
C PHE A 116 -11.34 -9.45 -0.69
N THR A 117 -11.47 -8.14 -0.48
CA THR A 117 -12.76 -7.45 -0.44
C THR A 117 -12.90 -6.65 -1.72
N LEU A 118 -14.03 -6.79 -2.40
CA LEU A 118 -14.38 -6.00 -3.57
C LEU A 118 -15.45 -4.98 -3.19
N MET A 119 -15.44 -3.84 -3.86
CA MET A 119 -16.58 -2.94 -3.81
C MET A 119 -17.71 -3.55 -4.65
N GLU A 120 -18.95 -3.41 -4.17
CA GLU A 120 -20.14 -3.97 -4.85
C GLU A 120 -20.23 -3.61 -6.35
N PRO A 121 -19.92 -2.37 -6.78
CA PRO A 121 -19.94 -2.02 -8.20
C PRO A 121 -18.96 -2.80 -9.09
N ASP A 122 -17.89 -3.35 -8.52
CA ASP A 122 -16.86 -4.08 -9.26
C ASP A 122 -17.12 -5.60 -9.29
N MET A 123 -18.17 -6.08 -8.62
CA MET A 123 -18.44 -7.52 -8.46
C MET A 123 -18.58 -8.24 -9.81
N ASP A 124 -19.40 -7.72 -10.72
CA ASP A 124 -19.66 -8.35 -12.02
C ASP A 124 -18.42 -8.30 -12.93
N ALA A 125 -17.66 -7.20 -12.88
CA ALA A 125 -16.41 -7.07 -13.62
C ALA A 125 -15.33 -8.03 -13.11
N PHE A 126 -15.35 -8.37 -11.82
CA PHE A 126 -14.40 -9.30 -11.21
C PHE A 126 -14.80 -10.77 -11.33
N ALA A 127 -16.07 -11.07 -11.61
CA ALA A 127 -16.57 -12.46 -11.66
C ALA A 127 -15.73 -13.41 -12.54
N PRO A 128 -15.22 -13.02 -13.73
CA PRO A 128 -14.36 -13.89 -14.54
C PRO A 128 -13.03 -14.24 -13.87
N VAL A 129 -12.51 -13.36 -13.00
CA VAL A 129 -11.28 -13.63 -12.23
C VAL A 129 -11.54 -14.74 -11.21
N ILE A 130 -12.70 -14.76 -10.57
CA ILE A 130 -13.07 -15.82 -9.62
C ILE A 130 -13.05 -17.19 -10.30
N GLU A 131 -13.56 -17.28 -11.54
CA GLU A 131 -13.49 -18.52 -12.32
C GLU A 131 -12.04 -18.95 -12.61
N LEU A 132 -11.15 -17.99 -12.91
CA LEU A 132 -9.72 -18.26 -13.10
C LEU A 132 -9.00 -18.67 -11.82
N LEU A 133 -9.54 -18.38 -10.62
CA LEU A 133 -8.92 -18.66 -9.32
C LEU A 133 -9.38 -19.99 -8.69
N ARG A 134 -10.34 -20.69 -9.30
CA ARG A 134 -10.74 -22.05 -8.92
C ARG A 134 -9.65 -23.06 -9.28
#